data_AF-A0A937CXH8-F1
#
_entry.id   AF-A0A937CXH8-F1
#
_cell.length_a   1.000
_cell.length_b   1.000
_cell.length_c   1.000
_cell.angle_alpha   90.00
_cell.angle_beta   90.00
_cell.angle_gamma   90.00
#
_symmetry.space_group_name_H-M   'P 1'
#
loop_
_entity.id
_entity.type
_entity.pdbx_description
1 polymer ?
#
loop_
_entity_poly.entity_id
_entity_poly.type
_entity_poly.pdbx_seq_one_letter_code
_entity_poly.pdbx_strand_id
1 'polypeptide(L)' 'DGIFAPLAQERLAKPDLLERPQPAPESSAVELAFWDTVKESDNPAMFQAYLEQFPTGSFKALAEIRLAELNLTRDG' A
#
# COMPACT_ATOMS: atom_id res chain seq x y z
N ASP A 1 10.10 -51.24 21.05
CA ASP A 1 10.51 -49.90 20.61
C ASP A 1 10.78 -49.87 19.12
N GLY A 2 9.87 -49.46 18.24
CA GLY A 2 8.70 -48.61 18.43
C GLY A 2 8.99 -47.17 17.95
N ILE A 3 8.82 -46.94 16.63
CA ILE A 3 8.58 -45.64 15.97
C ILE A 3 9.76 -44.64 15.95
N PHE A 4 10.69 -44.82 15.01
CA PHE A 4 11.31 -43.68 14.33
C PHE A 4 10.53 -43.44 13.05
N ALA A 5 9.42 -42.70 13.15
CA ALA A 5 8.73 -42.19 11.97
C ALA A 5 9.64 -41.15 11.28
N PRO A 6 9.85 -41.24 9.97
CA PRO A 6 10.53 -40.20 9.23
C PRO A 6 9.57 -39.01 9.12
N LEU A 7 9.78 -37.95 9.91
CA LEU A 7 9.11 -36.67 9.70
C LEU A 7 9.73 -35.95 8.49
N ALA A 8 9.68 -36.60 7.33
CA ALA A 8 10.03 -36.05 6.02
C ALA A 8 8.78 -35.50 5.31
N GLN A 9 7.79 -35.03 6.08
CA GLN A 9 6.52 -34.54 5.55
C GLN A 9 6.14 -33.13 6.04
N GLU A 10 7.13 -32.30 6.38
CA GLU A 10 6.93 -30.86 6.63
C GLU A 10 7.24 -30.00 5.39
N ARG A 11 7.08 -30.57 4.19
CA ARG A 11 7.15 -29.86 2.90
C ARG A 11 5.76 -29.58 2.31
N LEU A 12 4.68 -29.63 3.11
CA LEU A 12 3.30 -29.57 2.60
C LEU A 12 2.32 -28.68 3.37
N ALA A 13 2.80 -27.68 4.10
CA ALA A 13 2.02 -26.47 4.33
C ALA A 13 2.99 -25.31 4.39
N LYS A 14 3.09 -24.55 3.29
CA LYS A 14 3.67 -23.21 3.34
C LYS A 14 2.88 -22.50 4.46
N PRO A 15 3.49 -22.02 5.55
CA PRO A 15 2.82 -21.00 6.32
C PRO A 15 2.83 -19.77 5.42
N ASP A 16 1.86 -19.74 4.51
CA ASP A 16 1.13 -18.55 4.11
C ASP A 16 0.35 -18.07 5.35
N LEU A 17 1.02 -18.01 6.51
CA LEU A 17 0.71 -17.05 7.54
C LEU A 17 1.14 -15.74 6.92
N LEU A 18 0.29 -15.26 6.01
CA LEU A 18 -0.19 -13.91 5.98
C LEU A 18 0.68 -12.99 6.85
N GLU A 19 1.90 -12.74 6.42
CA GLU A 19 2.51 -11.43 6.47
C GLU A 19 1.63 -10.60 5.54
N ARG A 20 0.34 -10.41 5.91
CA ARG A 20 -0.34 -9.15 5.67
C ARG A 20 0.70 -8.19 6.20
N PRO A 21 1.34 -7.37 5.35
CA PRO A 21 2.11 -6.28 5.90
C PRO A 21 1.08 -5.51 6.71
N GLN A 22 1.06 -5.75 8.02
CA GLN A 22 0.52 -4.80 8.96
C GLN A 22 1.26 -3.54 8.54
N PRO A 23 0.56 -2.48 8.07
CA PRO A 23 1.25 -1.24 7.81
C PRO A 23 1.91 -0.90 9.14
N ALA A 24 3.22 -1.13 9.20
CA ALA A 24 4.00 -0.79 10.36
C ALA A 24 3.70 0.69 10.63
N PRO A 25 3.75 1.17 11.87
CA PRO A 25 3.60 2.60 12.14
C PRO A 25 4.58 3.49 11.31
N GLU A 26 5.62 2.89 10.71
CA GLU A 26 6.46 3.51 9.67
C GLU A 26 5.68 3.92 8.40
N SER A 27 4.66 3.16 8.00
CA SER A 27 3.83 3.45 6.82
C SER A 27 3.13 4.80 6.91
N SER A 28 2.73 5.26 8.10
CA SER A 28 2.10 6.58 8.27
C SER A 28 3.09 7.73 8.12
N ALA A 29 4.33 7.57 8.58
CA ALA A 29 5.38 8.58 8.41
C ALA A 29 5.84 8.68 6.94
N VAL A 30 5.97 7.52 6.28
CA VAL A 30 6.28 7.44 4.84
C VAL A 30 5.14 8.03 4.01
N GLU A 31 3.89 7.70 4.35
CA GLU A 31 2.69 8.26 3.73
C GLU A 31 2.66 9.79 3.86
N LEU A 32 2.90 10.33 5.05
CA LEU A 32 2.94 11.77 5.29
C LEU A 32 4.01 12.47 4.45
N ALA A 33 5.23 11.94 4.41
CA ALA A 33 6.33 12.53 3.63
C ALA A 33 6.03 12.49 2.11
N PHE A 34 5.43 11.39 1.64
CA PHE A 34 5.02 11.28 0.25
C PHE A 34 3.87 12.24 -0.07
N TRP A 35 2.85 12.28 0.79
CA TRP A 35 1.72 13.20 0.66
C TRP A 35 2.18 14.66 0.67
N ASP A 36 3.16 15.03 1.50
CA ASP A 36 3.69 16.40 1.54
C ASP A 36 4.32 16.82 0.21
N THR A 37 4.97 15.89 -0.49
CA THR A 37 5.54 16.12 -1.83
C THR A 37 4.47 16.15 -2.93
N VAL A 38 3.48 15.26 -2.83
CA VAL A 38 2.42 15.12 -3.83
C VAL A 38 1.39 16.24 -3.73
N LYS A 39 1.03 16.69 -2.51
CA LYS A 39 0.01 17.72 -2.30
C LYS A 39 0.37 19.07 -2.92
N GLU A 40 1.66 19.34 -3.08
CA GLU A 40 2.20 20.56 -3.70
C GLU A 40 2.44 20.39 -5.20
N SER A 41 2.32 19.17 -5.71
CA SER A 41 2.45 18.86 -7.13
C SER A 41 1.09 18.98 -7.80
N ASP A 42 0.97 19.76 -8.88
CA ASP A 42 -0.25 19.81 -9.72
C ASP A 42 -0.30 18.66 -10.74
N ASN A 43 0.36 17.54 -10.44
CA ASN A 43 0.59 16.48 -11.41
C ASN A 43 -0.36 15.29 -11.12
N PRO A 44 -1.36 15.02 -11.97
CA PRO A 44 -2.36 13.98 -11.70
C PRO A 44 -1.73 12.58 -11.57
N ALA A 45 -0.64 12.31 -12.29
CA ALA A 45 0.11 11.06 -12.19
C ALA A 45 0.67 10.79 -10.78
N MET A 46 1.04 11.85 -10.03
CA MET A 46 1.58 11.72 -8.66
C MET A 46 0.49 11.28 -7.68
N PHE A 47 -0.72 11.83 -7.82
CA PHE A 47 -1.87 11.40 -7.02
C PHE A 47 -2.33 9.99 -7.37
N GLN A 48 -2.30 9.61 -8.65
CA GLN A 48 -2.62 8.23 -9.05
C GLN A 48 -1.62 7.23 -8.45
N ALA A 49 -0.32 7.52 -8.53
CA ALA A 49 0.71 6.71 -7.89
C ALA A 49 0.52 6.62 -6.36
N TYR A 50 0.13 7.72 -5.70
CA TYR A 50 -0.23 7.72 -4.28
C TYR A 50 -1.38 6.74 -3.99
N LEU A 51 -2.44 6.76 -4.79
CA LEU A 51 -3.60 5.87 -4.61
C LEU A 51 -3.26 4.39 -4.85
N GLU A 52 -2.36 4.09 -5.80
CA GLU A 52 -1.88 2.74 -6.06
C GLU A 52 -0.97 2.24 -4.93
N GLN A 53 -0.13 3.11 -4.38
CA GLN A 53 0.80 2.79 -3.29
C GLN A 53 0.09 2.68 -1.93
N PHE A 54 -0.91 3.54 -1.70
CA PHE A 54 -1.66 3.67 -0.44
C PHE A 54 -3.17 3.50 -0.66
N PRO A 55 -3.64 2.30 -1.06
CA PRO A 55 -5.05 2.04 -1.36
C PRO A 55 -5.97 2.13 -0.13
N THR A 56 -5.40 2.01 1.07
CA THR A 56 -6.06 2.17 2.38
C THR A 56 -5.43 3.31 3.18
N GLY A 57 -4.77 4.27 2.51
CA GLY A 57 -4.09 5.38 3.12
C GLY A 57 -5.03 6.44 3.69
N SER A 58 -4.51 7.25 4.62
CA SER A 58 -5.31 8.28 5.31
C SER A 58 -5.68 9.43 4.37
N PHE A 59 -4.82 9.73 3.39
CA PHE A 59 -5.02 10.81 2.43
C PHE A 59 -5.62 10.33 1.11
N LYS A 60 -6.05 9.07 1.01
CA LYS A 60 -6.67 8.52 -0.21
C LYS A 60 -7.80 9.41 -0.72
N ALA A 61 -8.75 9.76 0.16
CA ALA A 61 -9.89 10.59 -0.22
C ALA A 61 -9.46 11.98 -0.73
N LEU A 62 -8.43 12.57 -0.13
CA LEU A 62 -7.90 13.86 -0.56
C LEU A 62 -7.19 13.75 -1.91
N ALA A 63 -6.43 12.67 -2.14
CA ALA A 63 -5.77 12.40 -3.40
C ALA A 63 -6.76 12.21 -4.56
N GLU A 64 -7.88 11.50 -4.32
CA GLU A 64 -8.96 11.34 -5.31
C GLU A 64 -9.60 12.70 -5.67
N ILE A 65 -9.85 13.56 -4.68
CA ILE A 65 -10.40 14.91 -4.91
C ILE A 65 -9.42 15.73 -5.75
N ARG A 66 -8.14 15.80 -5.36
CA ARG A 66 -7.11 16.54 -6.10
C ARG A 66 -6.96 16.04 -7.53
N LEU A 67 -6.94 14.72 -7.73
CA LEU A 67 -6.87 14.11 -9.06
C LEU A 67 -8.07 14.53 -9.92
N ALA A 68 -9.28 14.56 -9.36
CA ALA A 68 -10.47 15.02 -10.06
C ALA A 68 -10.40 16.51 -10.42
N GLU A 69 -9.93 17.38 -9.50
CA GLU A 69 -9.74 18.81 -9.75
C GLU A 69 -8.73 19.09 -10.87
N LEU A 70 -7.61 18.35 -10.88
CA LEU A 70 -6.57 18.50 -11.90
C LEU A 70 -7.02 18.01 -13.27
N ASN A 71 -7.82 16.94 -13.31
CA ASN A 71 -8.45 16.49 -14.55
C ASN A 71 -9.47 17.50 -15.06
N LEU A 72 -10.26 18.11 -14.17
CA LEU A 72 -11.25 19.12 -14.53
C LEU A 72 -10.59 20.40 -15.07
N THR A 73 -9.48 20.83 -14.49
CA THR A 73 -8.75 22.04 -14.91
C THR A 73 -8.14 21.91 -16.31
N ARG A 74 -7.76 20.70 -16.74
CA ARG A 74 -7.16 20.49 -18.06
C ARG A 74 -8.17 20.44 -19.21
N ASP A 75 -9.44 20.28 -18.90
CA ASP A 75 -10.54 20.15 -19.86
C ASP A 75 -11.38 21.45 -20.00
N GLY A 76 -10.91 22.57 -19.42
CA GLY A 76 -11.59 23.88 -19.41
C GLY A 76 -10.99 24.93 -20.34
#